data_AF-A0A521IAT6-F1
#
_entry.id   AF-A0A521IAT6-F1
#
_cell.length_a   1.000
_cell.length_b   1.000
_cell.length_c   1.000
_cell.angle_alpha   90.00
_cell.angle_beta   90.00
_cell.angle_gamma   90.00
#
_symmetry.space_group_name_H-M   'P 1'
#
loop_
_entity.id
_entity.type
_entity.pdbx_description
1 polymer ?
#
loop_
_entity_poly.entity_id
_entity_poly.type
_entity_poly.pdbx_seq_one_letter_code
_entity_poly.pdbx_strand_id
1 'polypeptide(L)'
;MSTLNLFWNILWRATVCGIAIALTVQAIFGALLAVFGVAAAMANRGTELFSPGNALAALGGIFILWLIGAVAGGLFSIPAGIFVGVTGGILMSILTRIFFYPLKNARRYRVTIGILMGVYALVVSWFCFMAVYLLFARDNTIQSPLVPWLALIPALIAGALGYFVSGWIARWYERSANGLQSG
;
A
#
# COMPACT_ATOMS: atom_id res chain seq x y z
N MET A 1 16.31 11.26 24.55
CA MET A 1 16.51 10.40 23.36
C MET A 1 17.38 11.16 22.36
N SER A 2 18.45 10.56 21.82
CA SER A 2 19.29 11.27 20.84
C SER A 2 18.53 11.45 19.51
N THR A 3 18.82 12.52 18.78
CA THR A 3 18.22 12.80 17.45
C THR A 3 18.45 11.65 16.47
N LEU A 4 19.59 10.97 16.58
CA LEU A 4 19.94 9.80 15.77
C LEU A 4 19.03 8.60 16.08
N ASN A 5 18.77 8.32 17.37
CA ASN A 5 17.89 7.22 17.76
C ASN A 5 16.44 7.48 17.33
N LEU A 6 16.00 8.74 17.35
CA LEU A 6 14.68 9.11 16.86
C LEU A 6 14.54 8.83 15.36
N PHE A 7 15.51 9.28 14.57
CA PHE A 7 15.55 9.08 13.12
C PHE A 7 15.47 7.59 12.77
N TRP A 8 16.34 6.76 13.37
CA TRP A 8 16.37 5.32 13.08
C TRP A 8 15.07 4.60 13.47
N ASN A 9 14.44 4.99 14.57
CA ASN A 9 13.17 4.38 14.99
C ASN A 9 12.01 4.75 14.05
N ILE A 10 11.95 6.00 13.58
CA ILE A 10 10.93 6.42 12.60
C ILE A 10 11.16 5.68 11.27
N LEU A 11 12.41 5.64 10.80
CA LEU A 11 12.78 4.99 9.57
C LEU A 11 12.42 3.50 9.58
N TRP A 12 12.85 2.75 10.60
CA TRP A 12 12.55 1.32 10.71
C TRP A 12 11.05 1.03 10.72
N ARG A 13 10.27 1.79 11.51
CA ARG A 13 8.81 1.64 11.57
C ARG A 13 8.16 1.95 10.21
N ALA A 14 8.60 3.02 9.55
CA ALA A 14 8.11 3.38 8.23
C ALA A 14 8.43 2.31 7.18
N THR A 15 9.62 1.70 7.21
CA THR A 15 9.99 0.60 6.32
C THR A 15 9.14 -0.63 6.53
N VAL A 16 8.99 -1.09 7.78
CA VAL A 16 8.15 -2.25 8.11
C VAL A 16 6.69 -2.00 7.71
N CYS A 17 6.17 -0.81 8.00
CA CYS A 17 4.82 -0.44 7.58
C CYS A 17 4.71 -0.31 6.05
N GLY A 18 5.74 0.15 5.35
CA GLY A 18 5.77 0.22 3.88
C GLY A 18 5.64 -1.16 3.24
N ILE A 19 6.36 -2.16 3.76
CA ILE A 19 6.21 -3.56 3.36
C ILE A 19 4.79 -4.05 3.64
N ALA A 20 4.27 -3.80 4.84
CA ALA A 20 2.92 -4.23 5.22
C ALA A 20 1.83 -3.61 4.33
N ILE A 21 1.96 -2.32 3.99
CA ILE A 21 1.05 -1.61 3.07
C ILE A 21 1.12 -2.27 1.68
N ALA A 22 2.32 -2.50 1.14
CA ALA A 22 2.49 -3.08 -0.18
C ALA A 22 1.83 -4.47 -0.27
N LEU A 23 2.06 -5.33 0.73
CA LEU A 23 1.43 -6.64 0.82
C LEU A 23 -0.10 -6.55 0.98
N THR A 24 -0.60 -5.60 1.76
CA THR A 24 -2.04 -5.40 1.98
C THR A 24 -2.74 -4.93 0.70
N VAL A 25 -2.17 -3.93 0.01
CA VAL A 25 -2.69 -3.42 -1.26
C VAL A 25 -2.72 -4.53 -2.31
N GLN A 26 -1.65 -5.33 -2.37
CA GLN A 26 -1.58 -6.49 -3.26
C GLN A 26 -2.66 -7.52 -2.95
N ALA A 27 -2.83 -7.90 -1.67
CA ALA A 27 -3.84 -8.87 -1.27
C ALA A 27 -5.26 -8.41 -1.63
N ILE A 28 -5.59 -7.14 -1.37
CA ILE A 28 -6.90 -6.57 -1.70
C ILE A 28 -7.09 -6.53 -3.22
N PHE A 29 -6.11 -6.04 -3.97
CA PHE A 29 -6.22 -5.95 -5.42
C PHE A 29 -6.31 -7.32 -6.10
N GLY A 30 -5.53 -8.30 -5.63
CA GLY A 30 -5.60 -9.69 -6.09
C GLY A 30 -6.97 -10.32 -5.83
N ALA A 31 -7.56 -10.06 -4.66
CA ALA A 31 -8.93 -10.50 -4.34
C ALA A 31 -9.97 -9.84 -5.26
N LEU A 32 -9.84 -8.54 -5.54
CA LEU A 32 -10.74 -7.84 -6.46
C LEU A 32 -10.65 -8.41 -7.88
N LEU A 33 -9.44 -8.63 -8.41
CA LEU A 33 -9.25 -9.22 -9.73
C LEU A 33 -9.82 -10.64 -9.81
N ALA A 34 -9.66 -11.44 -8.76
CA ALA A 34 -10.28 -12.76 -8.67
C ALA A 34 -11.81 -12.66 -8.76
N VAL A 35 -12.44 -11.77 -8.00
CA VAL A 35 -13.90 -11.55 -8.03
C VAL A 35 -14.37 -11.10 -9.42
N PHE A 36 -13.68 -10.13 -10.04
CA PHE A 36 -14.02 -9.67 -11.39
C PHE A 36 -13.82 -10.76 -12.45
N GLY A 37 -12.77 -11.58 -12.33
CA GLY A 37 -12.53 -12.72 -13.21
C GLY A 37 -13.66 -13.76 -13.13
N VAL A 38 -14.14 -14.06 -11.92
CA VAL A 38 -15.30 -14.93 -11.71
C VAL A 38 -16.56 -14.34 -12.32
N ALA A 39 -16.85 -13.07 -12.04
CA ALA A 39 -18.03 -12.39 -12.57
C ALA A 39 -18.02 -12.38 -14.12
N ALA A 40 -16.86 -12.13 -14.73
CA ALA A 40 -16.70 -12.18 -16.18
C ALA A 40 -16.86 -13.60 -16.75
N ALA A 41 -16.35 -14.62 -16.05
CA ALA A 41 -16.55 -16.01 -16.45
C ALA A 41 -18.03 -16.43 -16.37
N MET A 42 -18.74 -16.01 -15.32
CA MET A 42 -20.18 -16.22 -15.16
C MET A 42 -20.99 -15.54 -16.26
N ALA A 43 -20.64 -14.29 -16.61
CA ALA A 43 -21.30 -13.55 -17.68
C ALA A 43 -21.15 -14.23 -19.05
N ASN A 44 -20.01 -14.89 -19.32
CA ASN A 44 -19.72 -15.53 -20.60
C ASN A 44 -20.21 -16.99 -20.71
N ARG A 45 -20.31 -17.74 -19.61
CA ARG A 45 -20.67 -19.17 -19.62
C ARG A 45 -22.09 -19.49 -19.14
N GLY A 46 -22.88 -18.49 -18.73
CA GLY A 46 -24.23 -18.72 -18.21
C GLY A 46 -24.26 -19.60 -16.95
N THR A 47 -25.36 -20.35 -16.73
CA THR A 47 -25.58 -21.17 -15.52
C THR A 47 -24.78 -22.48 -15.47
N GLU A 48 -24.04 -22.83 -16.53
CA GLU A 48 -23.26 -24.08 -16.60
C GLU A 48 -22.07 -24.14 -15.62
N LEU A 49 -21.73 -23.00 -15.01
CA LEU A 49 -20.70 -22.91 -13.98
C LEU A 49 -21.09 -23.64 -12.68
N PHE A 50 -22.39 -23.83 -12.41
CA PHE A 50 -22.90 -24.46 -11.19
C PHE A 50 -22.96 -26.00 -11.25
N SER A 51 -22.45 -26.62 -12.31
CA SER A 51 -22.15 -28.05 -12.23
C SER A 51 -21.08 -28.24 -11.12
N PRO A 52 -21.26 -29.19 -10.19
CA PRO A 52 -20.33 -29.36 -9.07
C PRO A 52 -18.87 -29.52 -9.50
N GLY A 53 -18.63 -30.15 -10.66
CA GLY A 53 -17.29 -30.29 -11.24
C GLY A 53 -16.71 -28.99 -11.80
N ASN A 54 -17.53 -28.14 -12.42
CA ASN A 54 -17.09 -26.85 -12.97
C ASN A 54 -16.87 -25.80 -11.88
N ALA A 55 -17.67 -25.82 -10.82
CA ALA A 55 -17.52 -24.93 -9.67
C ALA A 55 -16.20 -25.20 -8.93
N LEU A 56 -15.83 -26.47 -8.73
CA LEU A 56 -14.55 -26.86 -8.13
C LEU A 56 -13.35 -26.48 -9.00
N ALA A 57 -13.45 -26.69 -10.32
CA ALA A 57 -12.41 -26.28 -11.26
C ALA A 57 -12.23 -24.75 -11.30
N ALA A 58 -13.34 -23.99 -11.24
CA ALA A 58 -13.30 -22.53 -11.16
C ALA A 58 -12.66 -22.05 -9.84
N LEU A 59 -13.06 -22.62 -8.69
CA LEU A 59 -12.45 -22.32 -7.39
C LEU A 59 -10.96 -22.68 -7.34
N GLY A 60 -10.58 -23.82 -7.88
CA GLY A 60 -9.18 -24.23 -8.02
C GLY A 60 -8.38 -23.28 -8.90
N GLY A 61 -8.95 -22.87 -10.04
CA GLY A 61 -8.34 -21.88 -10.93
C GLY A 61 -8.15 -20.50 -10.28
N ILE A 62 -9.15 -20.02 -9.54
CA ILE A 62 -9.07 -18.77 -8.77
C ILE A 62 -7.97 -18.86 -7.71
N PHE A 63 -7.92 -19.97 -6.96
CA PHE A 63 -6.92 -20.17 -5.93
C PHE A 63 -5.51 -20.21 -6.52
N ILE A 64 -5.31 -20.92 -7.63
CA ILE A 64 -4.02 -20.97 -8.33
C ILE A 64 -3.63 -19.61 -8.90
N LEU A 65 -4.55 -18.90 -9.56
CA LEU A 65 -4.31 -17.54 -10.07
C LEU A 65 -3.97 -16.56 -8.95
N TRP A 66 -4.69 -16.64 -7.82
CA TRP A 66 -4.41 -15.83 -6.64
C TRP A 66 -3.03 -16.16 -6.07
N LEU A 67 -2.65 -17.44 -6.01
CA LEU A 67 -1.35 -17.88 -5.48
C LEU A 67 -0.20 -17.45 -6.39
N ILE A 68 -0.36 -17.57 -7.71
CA ILE A 68 0.59 -17.05 -8.70
C ILE A 68 0.71 -15.53 -8.57
N GLY A 69 -0.41 -14.81 -8.48
CA GLY A 69 -0.44 -13.37 -8.26
C GLY A 69 0.16 -12.94 -6.91
N ALA A 70 0.01 -13.76 -5.87
CA ALA A 70 0.59 -13.54 -4.56
C ALA A 70 2.11 -13.70 -4.58
N VAL A 71 2.61 -14.76 -5.22
CA VAL A 71 4.05 -15.04 -5.35
C VAL A 71 4.72 -14.02 -6.27
N ALA A 72 4.19 -13.83 -7.49
CA ALA A 72 4.71 -12.88 -8.45
C ALA A 72 4.64 -11.46 -7.90
N GLY A 73 3.51 -11.08 -7.32
CA GLY A 73 3.36 -9.78 -6.70
C GLY A 73 4.25 -9.61 -5.46
N GLY A 74 4.50 -10.64 -4.67
CA GLY A 74 5.38 -10.60 -3.49
C GLY A 74 6.84 -10.28 -3.85
N LEU A 75 7.32 -10.84 -4.95
CA LEU A 75 8.65 -10.56 -5.50
C LEU A 75 8.83 -9.09 -5.88
N PHE A 76 7.78 -8.41 -6.34
CA PHE A 76 7.83 -6.99 -6.72
C PHE A 76 7.38 -6.05 -5.59
N SER A 77 6.44 -6.48 -4.75
CA SER A 77 5.83 -5.65 -3.70
C SER A 77 6.72 -5.49 -2.49
N ILE A 78 7.58 -6.47 -2.17
CA ILE A 78 8.54 -6.34 -1.07
C ILE A 78 9.60 -5.28 -1.40
N PRO A 79 10.33 -5.32 -2.53
CA PRO A 79 11.28 -4.27 -2.89
C PRO A 79 10.61 -2.90 -3.03
N ALA A 80 9.43 -2.84 -3.65
CA ALA A 80 8.67 -1.60 -3.75
C ALA A 80 8.25 -1.07 -2.36
N GLY A 81 7.75 -1.94 -1.48
CA GLY A 81 7.36 -1.58 -0.12
C GLY A 81 8.53 -1.13 0.75
N ILE A 82 9.71 -1.75 0.59
CA ILE A 82 10.95 -1.29 1.23
C ILE A 82 11.30 0.10 0.71
N PHE A 83 11.33 0.29 -0.61
CA PHE A 83 11.69 1.57 -1.21
C PHE A 83 10.75 2.69 -0.73
N VAL A 84 9.44 2.49 -0.86
CA VAL A 84 8.40 3.44 -0.42
C VAL A 84 8.46 3.69 1.08
N GLY A 85 8.70 2.64 1.88
CA GLY A 85 8.83 2.75 3.33
C GLY A 85 10.07 3.53 3.76
N VAL A 86 11.20 3.34 3.09
CA VAL A 86 12.45 4.08 3.34
C VAL A 86 12.30 5.54 2.94
N THR A 87 11.85 5.82 1.72
CA THR A 87 11.66 7.20 1.23
C THR A 87 10.60 7.94 2.04
N GLY A 88 9.50 7.26 2.40
CA GLY A 88 8.50 7.78 3.32
C GLY A 88 9.08 8.05 4.71
N GLY A 89 9.85 7.12 5.27
CA GLY A 89 10.49 7.27 6.57
C GLY A 89 11.48 8.44 6.63
N ILE A 90 12.28 8.63 5.56
CA ILE A 90 13.18 9.77 5.40
C ILE A 90 12.37 11.07 5.35
N LEU A 91 11.34 11.13 4.49
CA LEU A 91 10.48 12.31 4.36
C LEU A 91 9.83 12.68 5.70
N MET A 92 9.24 11.70 6.39
CA MET A 92 8.61 11.88 7.70
C MET A 92 9.62 12.38 8.74
N SER A 93 10.83 11.83 8.75
CA SER A 93 11.88 12.22 9.70
C SER A 93 12.36 13.65 9.45
N ILE A 94 12.55 14.04 8.19
CA ILE A 94 12.92 15.40 7.80
C ILE A 94 11.83 16.39 8.19
N LEU A 95 10.56 16.10 7.85
CA LEU A 95 9.43 16.96 8.17
C LEU A 95 9.25 17.13 9.69
N THR A 96 9.40 16.05 10.44
CA THR A 96 9.32 16.08 11.91
C THR A 96 10.43 16.96 12.48
N ARG A 97 11.65 16.85 11.96
CA ARG A 97 12.80 17.64 12.44
C ARG A 97 12.68 19.13 12.10
N ILE A 98 12.26 19.48 10.88
CA ILE A 98 12.25 20.87 10.41
C ILE A 98 11.06 21.64 11.00
N PHE A 99 9.86 21.05 11.00
CA PHE A 99 8.63 21.79 11.30
C PHE A 99 8.06 21.53 12.69
N PHE A 100 8.38 20.39 13.30
CA PHE A 100 7.68 19.92 14.50
C PHE A 100 8.61 19.62 15.68
N TYR A 101 9.91 19.86 15.56
CA TYR A 101 10.84 19.73 16.68
C TYR A 101 11.17 21.12 17.27
N PRO A 102 10.94 21.38 18.58
CA PRO A 102 10.24 20.53 19.56
C PRO A 102 8.70 20.53 19.38
N LEU A 103 8.04 19.45 19.80
CA LEU A 103 6.63 19.20 19.52
C LEU A 103 5.69 20.17 20.28
N LYS A 104 5.32 21.28 19.63
CA LYS A 104 4.42 22.30 20.23
C LYS A 104 2.93 21.94 20.14
N ASN A 105 2.51 21.22 19.11
CA ASN A 105 1.09 20.89 18.88
C ASN A 105 0.93 19.50 18.25
N ALA A 106 0.66 18.51 19.09
CA ALA A 106 0.43 17.11 18.72
C ALA A 106 -0.68 16.92 17.67
N ARG A 107 -1.82 17.62 17.83
CA ARG A 107 -2.96 17.45 16.92
C ARG A 107 -2.62 17.92 15.50
N ARG A 108 -1.98 19.08 15.35
CA ARG A 108 -1.56 19.59 14.04
C ARG A 108 -0.52 18.68 13.40
N TYR A 109 0.46 18.21 14.17
CA TYR A 109 1.47 17.27 13.69
C TYR A 109 0.85 15.99 13.10
N ARG A 110 -0.06 15.34 13.84
CA ARG A 110 -0.73 14.11 13.38
C ARG A 110 -1.48 14.32 12.07
N VAL A 111 -2.24 15.41 11.96
CA VAL A 111 -3.04 15.69 10.76
C VAL A 111 -2.15 16.02 9.57
N THR A 112 -1.15 16.89 9.74
CA THR A 112 -0.25 17.29 8.65
C THR A 112 0.57 16.11 8.13
N ILE A 113 1.20 15.35 9.02
CA ILE A 113 1.97 14.17 8.61
C ILE A 113 1.06 13.07 8.06
N GLY A 114 -0.13 12.90 8.64
CA GLY A 114 -1.18 12.02 8.11
C GLY A 114 -1.47 12.30 6.64
N ILE A 115 -1.87 13.53 6.33
CA ILE A 115 -2.25 13.96 4.98
C ILE A 115 -1.05 13.85 4.04
N LEU A 116 0.13 14.36 4.43
CA LEU A 116 1.31 14.33 3.57
C LEU A 116 1.73 12.91 3.21
N MET A 117 1.76 12.00 4.20
CA MET A 117 2.16 10.61 3.96
C MET A 117 1.07 9.83 3.22
N GLY A 118 -0.20 10.15 3.43
CA GLY A 118 -1.30 9.59 2.64
C GLY A 118 -1.25 10.01 1.18
N VAL A 119 -1.04 11.30 0.91
CA VAL A 119 -0.86 11.80 -0.47
C VAL A 119 0.40 11.20 -1.10
N TYR A 120 1.50 11.13 -0.36
CA TYR A 120 2.74 10.51 -0.81
C TYR A 120 2.52 9.05 -1.23
N ALA A 121 1.91 8.24 -0.36
CA ALA A 121 1.63 6.83 -0.65
C ALA A 121 0.69 6.68 -1.86
N LEU A 122 -0.33 7.52 -1.98
CA LEU A 122 -1.24 7.53 -3.13
C LEU A 122 -0.48 7.80 -4.43
N VAL A 123 0.29 8.89 -4.48
CA VAL A 123 1.02 9.30 -5.69
C VAL A 123 2.03 8.24 -6.09
N VAL A 124 2.83 7.75 -5.16
CA VAL A 124 3.86 6.75 -5.46
C VAL A 124 3.23 5.44 -5.92
N SER A 125 2.18 4.94 -5.24
CA SER A 125 1.47 3.75 -5.68
C SER A 125 0.86 3.93 -7.05
N TRP A 126 0.20 5.06 -7.33
CA TRP A 126 -0.35 5.37 -8.65
C TRP A 126 0.72 5.33 -9.74
N PHE A 127 1.87 5.98 -9.51
CA PHE A 127 3.00 5.94 -10.44
C PHE A 127 3.54 4.52 -10.66
N CYS A 128 3.69 3.73 -9.60
CA CYS A 128 4.12 2.33 -9.73
C CYS A 128 3.14 1.50 -10.57
N PHE A 129 1.84 1.60 -10.30
CA PHE A 129 0.83 0.90 -11.10
C PHE A 129 0.80 1.37 -12.55
N MET A 130 0.92 2.68 -12.79
CA MET A 130 0.95 3.23 -14.15
C MET A 130 2.20 2.78 -14.90
N ALA A 131 3.36 2.71 -14.25
CA ALA A 131 4.59 2.22 -14.86
C ALA A 131 4.45 0.74 -15.30
N VAL A 132 3.87 -0.09 -14.44
CA VAL A 132 3.57 -1.49 -14.76
C VAL A 132 2.57 -1.59 -15.91
N TYR A 133 1.51 -0.76 -15.91
CA TYR A 133 0.55 -0.69 -17.01
C TYR A 133 1.21 -0.31 -18.33
N LEU A 134 2.04 0.73 -18.35
CA LEU A 134 2.73 1.18 -19.56
C LEU A 134 3.70 0.11 -20.09
N LEU A 135 4.32 -0.67 -19.20
CA LEU A 135 5.16 -1.80 -19.58
C LEU A 135 4.34 -2.90 -20.28
N PHE A 136 3.17 -3.26 -19.75
CA PHE A 136 2.27 -4.23 -20.40
C PHE A 136 1.56 -3.68 -21.65
N ALA A 137 1.29 -2.38 -21.71
CA ALA A 137 0.69 -1.73 -22.87
C ALA A 137 1.66 -1.70 -24.05
N ARG A 138 2.97 -1.53 -23.79
CA ARG A 138 4.03 -1.60 -24.81
C ARG A 138 4.04 -2.96 -25.51
N ASP A 139 3.82 -4.04 -24.76
CA ASP A 139 3.84 -5.41 -25.27
C ASP A 139 2.47 -5.84 -25.87
N ASN A 140 1.56 -4.89 -26.12
CA ASN A 140 0.21 -5.10 -26.64
C ASN A 140 -0.66 -6.10 -25.84
N THR A 141 -0.27 -6.40 -24.60
CA THR A 141 -0.96 -7.40 -23.78
C THR A 141 -2.22 -6.83 -23.15
N ILE A 142 -2.26 -5.51 -22.91
CA ILE A 142 -3.39 -4.81 -22.29
C ILE A 142 -3.61 -3.46 -23.01
N GLN A 143 -4.72 -3.32 -23.75
CA GLN A 143 -5.08 -2.08 -24.45
C GLN A 143 -6.37 -1.42 -23.92
N SER A 144 -6.93 -1.89 -22.80
CA SER A 144 -8.19 -1.36 -22.32
C SER A 144 -8.02 0.04 -21.69
N PRO A 145 -8.78 1.06 -22.16
CA PRO A 145 -8.70 2.43 -21.63
C PRO A 145 -9.19 2.56 -20.19
N LEU A 146 -9.82 1.53 -19.63
CA LEU A 146 -10.32 1.50 -18.24
C LEU A 146 -9.26 1.07 -17.23
N VAL A 147 -8.17 0.44 -17.67
CA VAL A 147 -7.14 -0.12 -16.78
C VAL A 147 -6.40 0.96 -15.97
N PRO A 148 -6.05 2.13 -16.54
CA PRO A 148 -5.50 3.23 -15.74
C PRO A 148 -6.43 3.66 -14.60
N TRP A 149 -7.75 3.70 -14.83
CA TRP A 149 -8.71 4.08 -13.80
C TRP A 149 -8.86 3.02 -12.70
N LEU A 150 -8.73 1.74 -13.05
CA LEU A 150 -8.70 0.64 -12.08
C LEU A 150 -7.46 0.69 -11.18
N ALA A 151 -6.33 1.20 -11.67
CA ALA A 151 -5.13 1.43 -10.87
C ALA A 151 -5.31 2.49 -9.77
N LEU A 152 -6.41 3.26 -9.81
CA LEU A 152 -6.67 4.31 -8.83
C LEU A 152 -7.12 3.69 -7.51
N ILE A 153 -7.84 2.56 -7.58
CA ILE A 153 -8.34 1.84 -6.42
C ILE A 153 -7.20 1.41 -5.49
N PRO A 154 -6.17 0.65 -5.94
CA PRO A 154 -5.07 0.28 -5.06
C PRO A 154 -4.25 1.50 -4.61
N ALA A 155 -4.14 2.56 -5.41
CA ALA A 155 -3.49 3.80 -5.00
C ALA A 155 -4.24 4.53 -3.87
N LEU A 156 -5.57 4.60 -3.93
CA LEU A 156 -6.40 5.16 -2.87
C LEU A 156 -6.30 4.35 -1.57
N ILE A 157 -6.29 3.01 -1.69
CA ILE A 157 -6.08 2.11 -0.54
C ILE A 157 -4.70 2.38 0.09
N ALA A 158 -3.65 2.46 -0.73
CA ALA A 158 -2.31 2.79 -0.25
C ALA A 158 -2.27 4.15 0.46
N GLY A 159 -2.95 5.16 -0.09
CA GLY A 159 -3.05 6.49 0.53
C GLY A 159 -3.76 6.47 1.88
N ALA A 160 -4.89 5.76 1.99
CA ALA A 160 -5.62 5.61 3.25
C ALA A 160 -4.78 4.87 4.31
N LEU A 161 -4.08 3.81 3.91
CA LEU A 161 -3.19 3.08 4.80
C LEU A 161 -1.98 3.93 5.22
N GLY A 162 -1.40 4.71 4.30
CA GLY A 162 -0.31 5.65 4.57
C GLY A 162 -0.71 6.72 5.60
N TYR A 163 -1.93 7.26 5.49
CA TYR A 163 -2.51 8.16 6.49
C TYR A 163 -2.62 7.50 7.87
N PHE A 164 -3.13 6.26 7.92
CA PHE A 164 -3.31 5.55 9.19
C PHE A 164 -1.97 5.20 9.86
N VAL A 165 -1.03 4.67 9.09
CA VAL A 165 0.32 4.30 9.55
C VAL A 165 1.07 5.51 10.10
N SER A 166 1.05 6.62 9.37
CA SER A 166 1.74 7.84 9.81
C SER A 166 1.12 8.42 11.08
N GLY A 167 -0.21 8.32 11.25
CA GLY A 167 -0.89 8.63 12.52
C GLY A 167 -0.50 7.69 13.68
N TRP A 168 -0.24 6.41 13.41
CA TRP A 168 0.28 5.47 14.40
C TRP A 168 1.72 5.82 14.82
N ILE A 169 2.61 6.13 13.88
CA ILE A 169 3.98 6.56 14.17
C ILE A 169 3.99 7.89 14.93
N ALA A 170 3.11 8.84 14.57
CA ALA A 170 2.97 10.11 15.28
C ALA A 170 2.54 9.92 16.74
N ARG A 171 1.59 9.01 17.02
CA ARG A 171 1.20 8.64 18.39
C ARG A 171 2.33 7.98 19.18
N TRP A 172 3.19 7.20 18.53
CA TRP A 172 4.39 6.67 19.17
C TRP A 172 5.36 7.80 19.54
N TYR A 173 5.63 8.73 18.61
CA TYR A 173 6.52 9.86 18.84
C TYR A 173 6.07 10.74 20.01
N GLU A 174 4.77 11.03 20.10
CA GLU A 174 4.21 11.81 21.21
C GLU A 174 4.40 11.14 22.56
N ARG A 175 4.18 9.82 22.66
CA ARG A 175 4.42 9.07 23.89
C ARG A 175 5.88 9.11 24.30
N SER A 176 6.79 8.97 23.33
CA SER A 176 8.23 9.06 23.56
C SER A 176 8.70 10.47 23.96
N ALA A 177 8.06 11.52 23.43
CA ALA A 177 8.36 12.90 23.79
C ALA A 177 7.85 13.26 25.19
N ASN A 178 6.64 12.84 25.56
CA ASN A 178 6.06 13.14 26.88
C ASN A 178 6.78 12.39 28.01
N GLY A 179 7.22 11.15 27.78
CA GLY A 179 7.98 10.39 28.78
C GLY A 179 9.35 10.97 29.11
N LEU A 180 9.89 11.87 28.27
CA LEU A 180 11.13 12.62 28.53
C LEU A 180 10.88 13.91 29.32
N GLN A 181 9.64 14.38 29.44
CA GLN A 181 9.30 15.57 30.23
C GLN A 181 8.93 15.24 31.68
N SER A 182 8.66 13.97 31.98
CA SER A 182 8.23 13.48 33.30
C SER A 182 9.36 12.87 34.13
N GLY A 183 10.59 12.84 33.64
CA GLY A 183 11.78 12.34 34.34
C GLY A 183 12.88 13.39 34.33
#